data_AF-D0NTX6-F1
#
_entry.id   AF-D0NTX6-F1
#
_cell.length_a   1.000
_cell.length_b   1.000
_cell.length_c   1.000
_cell.angle_alpha   90.00
_cell.angle_beta   90.00
_cell.angle_gamma   90.00
#
_symmetry.space_group_name_H-M   'P 1'
#
loop_
_entity.id
_entity.type
_entity.pdbx_description
1 polymer ?
#
loop_
_entity_poly.entity_id
_entity_poly.type
_entity_poly.pdbx_seq_one_letter_code
_entity_poly.pdbx_strand_id
1 'polypeptide(L)'
;MAPVRVTPTRGDGTRALMALSKWASRHAEKHSLSWKKVITPAALIEKTHARQLDARDKVFERHLPFSWLRFFIGAVSLALVFSDVLRSGVGVSNLQDVYPSLQPDEVVSFDTSWNYLVFASTEEEARKGSTTARVWSYKYDSTSITWRAFARFLSAPDFPNCFLYTSQCPTQSFSGEVAFRMIDSLYIDRLHQFILPTWFININWRTNQALYYSPELLATTNARFICFPIIGNRIRMPRFCHELWTNFEGSCAPDDAKGRSVGLLHVHTMTRVRDVQRRFPNATLDLTLLESQEDMQICRGGLTSLGFKRSDVSAIVRARNCVGKGTTRSCETVFVEDYRYETGLLSSDVVQWYKVVAALRSIGQGYFLLRGLGLMLSCYFVHGVTKSQKKIPTWTRMRKARHLFMKVPTQCVVFGSPFPVSCYVLAHLLDAPFPYDVLESHFFSQGGVLDIHLEAFISYAVVRMRNVWIYAN
;
A
#
# COMPACT_ATOMS: atom_id res chain seq x y z
N MET A 1 -52.27 74.90 -47.55
CA MET A 1 -51.24 75.22 -48.57
C MET A 1 -51.28 74.17 -49.67
N ALA A 2 -51.01 74.55 -50.92
CA ALA A 2 -51.20 73.70 -52.10
C ALA A 2 -50.07 72.67 -52.30
N PRO A 3 -50.31 71.55 -53.03
CA PRO A 3 -49.26 70.61 -53.40
C PRO A 3 -48.35 71.20 -54.49
N VAL A 4 -47.05 71.31 -54.19
CA VAL A 4 -46.04 71.76 -55.16
C VAL A 4 -45.77 70.65 -56.18
N ARG A 5 -46.15 70.90 -57.43
CA ARG A 5 -45.92 69.99 -58.56
C ARG A 5 -44.51 70.22 -59.12
N VAL A 6 -43.55 69.38 -58.73
CA VAL A 6 -42.18 69.43 -59.28
C VAL A 6 -42.18 68.82 -60.68
N THR A 7 -41.90 69.63 -61.70
CA THR A 7 -41.67 69.18 -63.08
C THR A 7 -40.24 68.62 -63.21
N PRO A 8 -40.04 67.53 -63.98
CA PRO A 8 -38.71 66.94 -64.16
C PRO A 8 -37.87 67.82 -65.09
N THR A 9 -36.71 68.28 -64.62
CA THR A 9 -35.71 68.97 -65.43
C THR A 9 -35.09 68.01 -66.45
N ARG A 10 -35.45 68.20 -67.72
CA ARG A 10 -34.98 67.40 -68.86
C ARG A 10 -33.50 67.68 -69.14
N GLY A 11 -32.57 66.95 -68.50
CA GLY A 11 -31.15 67.27 -68.68
C GLY A 11 -30.05 66.43 -68.03
N ASP A 12 -30.16 65.11 -67.82
CA ASP A 12 -28.93 64.26 -67.67
C ASP A 12 -29.07 62.75 -67.98
N GLY A 13 -30.05 62.34 -68.81
CA GLY A 13 -30.30 60.92 -69.09
C GLY A 13 -29.14 60.18 -69.79
N THR A 14 -28.33 60.89 -70.59
CA THR A 14 -27.22 60.32 -71.36
C THR A 14 -25.99 60.00 -70.51
N ARG A 15 -25.70 60.76 -69.44
CA ARG A 15 -24.60 60.42 -68.52
C ARG A 15 -24.94 59.22 -67.64
N ALA A 16 -26.18 59.12 -67.15
CA ALA A 16 -26.63 57.96 -66.40
C ALA A 16 -26.57 56.66 -67.23
N LEU A 17 -27.02 56.70 -68.49
CA LEU A 17 -26.92 55.57 -69.42
C LEU A 17 -25.47 55.20 -69.76
N MET A 18 -24.57 56.17 -69.95
CA MET A 18 -23.14 55.89 -70.15
C MET A 18 -22.45 55.32 -68.89
N ALA A 19 -22.84 55.77 -67.69
CA ALA A 19 -22.33 55.20 -66.44
C ALA A 19 -22.78 53.73 -66.28
N LEU A 20 -24.06 53.45 -66.55
CA LEU A 20 -24.62 52.09 -66.50
C LEU A 20 -24.03 51.17 -67.58
N SER A 21 -23.86 51.64 -68.83
CA SER A 21 -23.26 50.83 -69.89
C SER A 21 -21.78 50.54 -69.63
N LYS A 22 -21.03 51.51 -69.09
CA LYS A 22 -19.61 51.34 -68.71
C LYS A 22 -19.44 50.45 -67.47
N TRP A 23 -20.41 50.48 -66.54
CA TRP A 23 -20.47 49.52 -65.43
C TRP A 23 -20.79 48.11 -65.92
N ALA A 24 -21.82 47.95 -66.75
CA ALA A 24 -22.23 46.67 -67.33
C ALA A 24 -21.12 46.05 -68.21
N SER A 25 -20.44 46.86 -69.03
CA SER A 25 -19.27 46.46 -69.82
C SER A 25 -18.14 45.94 -68.93
N ARG A 26 -17.73 46.69 -67.90
CA ARG A 26 -16.69 46.24 -66.95
C ARG A 26 -17.11 45.02 -66.14
N HIS A 27 -18.41 44.89 -65.83
CA HIS A 27 -18.93 43.73 -65.10
C HIS A 27 -18.94 42.47 -65.97
N ALA A 28 -19.34 42.61 -67.24
CA ALA A 28 -19.31 41.56 -68.25
C ALA A 28 -17.87 41.12 -68.59
N GLU A 29 -16.93 42.06 -68.73
CA GLU A 29 -15.51 41.79 -68.97
C GLU A 29 -14.86 41.06 -67.77
N LYS A 30 -15.15 41.50 -66.55
CA LYS A 30 -14.70 40.85 -65.31
C LYS A 30 -15.27 39.43 -65.13
N HIS A 31 -16.46 39.13 -65.68
CA HIS A 31 -17.05 37.79 -65.64
C HIS A 31 -16.68 36.91 -66.84
N SER A 32 -16.48 37.46 -68.05
CA SER A 32 -16.07 36.69 -69.23
C SER A 32 -14.63 36.16 -69.10
N LEU A 33 -13.73 36.94 -68.49
CA LEU A 33 -12.39 36.50 -68.12
C LEU A 33 -12.37 35.40 -67.04
N SER A 34 -13.45 35.28 -66.24
CA SER A 34 -13.58 34.24 -65.21
C SER A 34 -14.00 32.88 -65.80
N TRP A 35 -14.77 32.87 -66.89
CA TRP A 35 -15.33 31.66 -67.51
C TRP A 35 -14.39 30.92 -68.47
N LYS A 36 -13.27 31.54 -68.92
CA LYS A 36 -12.30 30.92 -69.83
C LYS A 36 -11.25 30.01 -69.19
N LYS A 37 -11.42 29.61 -67.91
CA LYS A 37 -10.72 28.43 -67.38
C LYS A 37 -11.65 27.23 -67.51
N VAL A 38 -11.30 26.31 -68.43
CA VAL A 38 -11.89 24.96 -68.48
C VAL A 38 -11.65 24.31 -67.12
N ILE A 39 -12.69 24.26 -66.28
CA ILE A 39 -12.61 23.62 -64.98
C ILE A 39 -12.70 22.12 -65.22
N THR A 40 -11.54 21.48 -65.37
CA THR A 40 -11.48 20.01 -65.39
C THR A 40 -12.07 19.46 -64.09
N PRO A 41 -12.70 18.27 -64.10
CA PRO A 41 -13.25 17.67 -62.88
C PRO A 41 -12.21 17.57 -61.75
N ALA A 42 -10.95 17.29 -62.08
CA ALA A 42 -9.83 17.32 -61.14
C ALA A 42 -9.64 18.69 -60.45
N ALA A 43 -9.68 19.79 -61.20
CA ALA A 43 -9.56 21.15 -60.65
C ALA A 43 -10.79 21.54 -59.80
N LEU A 44 -11.99 21.02 -60.12
CA LEU A 44 -13.18 21.21 -59.29
C LEU A 44 -13.07 20.43 -57.97
N ILE A 45 -12.62 19.18 -58.02
CA ILE A 45 -12.38 18.32 -56.85
C ILE A 45 -11.33 18.96 -55.94
N GLU A 46 -10.18 19.38 -56.47
CA GLU A 46 -9.11 20.04 -55.71
C GLU A 46 -9.61 21.32 -55.02
N LYS A 47 -10.34 22.17 -55.73
CA LYS A 47 -10.88 23.43 -55.19
C LYS A 47 -11.98 23.20 -54.15
N THR A 48 -12.74 22.11 -54.28
CA THR A 48 -13.77 21.72 -53.30
C THR A 48 -13.14 21.15 -52.04
N HIS A 49 -12.13 20.28 -52.19
CA HIS A 49 -11.35 19.74 -51.07
C HIS A 49 -10.61 20.85 -50.30
N ALA A 50 -10.01 21.82 -51.00
CA ALA A 50 -9.37 22.98 -50.37
C ALA A 50 -10.36 23.84 -49.55
N ARG A 51 -11.59 24.05 -50.06
CA ARG A 51 -12.66 24.74 -49.32
C ARG A 51 -13.14 23.94 -48.11
N GLN A 52 -13.26 22.63 -48.22
CA GLN A 52 -13.63 21.77 -47.09
C GLN A 52 -12.56 21.77 -46.00
N LEU A 53 -11.27 21.83 -46.35
CA LEU A 53 -10.18 21.99 -45.38
C LEU A 53 -10.24 23.34 -44.65
N ASP A 54 -10.35 24.46 -45.37
CA ASP A 54 -10.48 25.80 -44.78
C ASP A 54 -11.73 25.94 -43.88
N ALA A 55 -12.86 25.35 -44.29
CA ALA A 55 -14.07 25.29 -43.47
C ALA A 55 -13.86 24.45 -42.19
N ARG A 56 -13.18 23.30 -42.28
CA ARG A 56 -12.88 22.45 -41.12
C ARG A 56 -11.92 23.14 -40.14
N ASP A 57 -10.87 23.81 -40.61
CA ASP A 57 -9.96 24.57 -39.75
C ASP A 57 -10.72 25.65 -38.95
N LYS A 58 -11.61 26.40 -39.60
CA LYS A 58 -12.46 27.42 -38.94
C LYS A 58 -13.43 26.83 -37.91
N VAL A 59 -13.97 25.63 -38.15
CA VAL A 59 -14.80 24.90 -37.18
C VAL A 59 -13.94 24.42 -35.99
N PHE A 60 -12.75 23.87 -36.24
CA PHE A 60 -11.83 23.42 -35.18
C PHE A 60 -11.29 24.56 -34.30
N GLU A 61 -11.14 25.77 -34.83
CA GLU A 61 -10.75 26.93 -33.99
C GLU A 61 -11.91 27.50 -33.17
N ARG A 62 -13.15 27.49 -33.70
CA ARG A 62 -14.32 27.94 -32.96
C ARG A 62 -14.73 27.02 -31.81
N HIS A 63 -14.69 25.70 -32.02
CA HIS A 63 -15.23 24.73 -31.04
C HIS A 63 -14.17 24.15 -30.08
N LEU A 64 -12.88 24.26 -30.42
CA LEU A 64 -11.76 23.79 -29.58
C LEU A 64 -10.68 24.88 -29.47
N PRO A 65 -10.94 25.97 -28.72
CA PRO A 65 -9.94 26.98 -28.42
C PRO A 65 -8.79 26.38 -27.62
N PHE A 66 -7.56 26.75 -27.95
CA PHE A 66 -6.37 26.27 -27.27
C PHE A 66 -6.31 26.83 -25.84
N SER A 67 -6.30 25.95 -24.84
CA SER A 67 -6.20 26.31 -23.42
C SER A 67 -4.85 25.82 -22.89
N TRP A 68 -4.02 26.76 -22.42
CA TRP A 68 -2.74 26.45 -21.78
C TRP A 68 -2.91 25.52 -20.56
N LEU A 69 -3.98 25.69 -19.77
CA LEU A 69 -4.28 24.82 -18.63
C LEU A 69 -4.53 23.36 -19.08
N ARG A 70 -5.36 23.16 -20.12
CA ARG A 70 -5.60 21.83 -20.69
C ARG A 70 -4.33 21.22 -21.31
N PHE A 71 -3.49 22.05 -21.90
CA PHE A 71 -2.18 21.63 -22.42
C PHE A 71 -1.24 21.17 -21.30
N PHE A 72 -1.08 21.94 -20.22
CA PHE A 72 -0.23 21.55 -19.09
C PHE A 72 -0.74 20.28 -18.41
N ILE A 73 -2.04 20.18 -18.13
CA ILE A 73 -2.65 18.97 -17.56
C ILE A 73 -2.43 17.77 -18.50
N GLY A 74 -2.75 17.91 -19.80
CA GLY A 74 -2.58 16.85 -20.78
C GLY A 74 -1.12 16.39 -20.93
N ALA A 75 -0.16 17.32 -20.94
CA ALA A 75 1.26 17.01 -21.01
C ALA A 75 1.76 16.31 -19.73
N VAL A 76 1.33 16.74 -18.55
CA VAL A 76 1.67 16.10 -17.26
C VAL A 76 1.03 14.70 -17.18
N SER A 77 -0.24 14.54 -17.55
CA SER A 77 -0.88 13.21 -17.61
C SER A 77 -0.16 12.28 -18.58
N LEU A 78 0.24 12.76 -19.76
CA LEU A 78 0.97 11.97 -20.75
C LEU A 78 2.38 11.59 -20.25
N ALA A 79 3.06 12.51 -19.56
CA ALA A 79 4.36 12.24 -18.93
C ALA A 79 4.23 11.22 -17.80
N LEU A 80 3.19 11.32 -16.95
CA LEU A 80 2.91 10.34 -15.90
C LEU A 80 2.66 8.94 -16.48
N VAL A 81 1.81 8.84 -17.52
CA VAL A 81 1.57 7.56 -18.23
C VAL A 81 2.85 7.02 -18.85
N PHE A 82 3.60 7.82 -19.62
CA PHE A 82 4.85 7.37 -20.26
C PHE A 82 6.00 7.09 -19.28
N SER A 83 5.96 7.65 -18.07
CA SER A 83 6.93 7.34 -17.02
C SER A 83 6.52 6.17 -16.14
N ASP A 84 5.32 5.58 -16.25
CA ASP A 84 4.82 4.67 -15.22
C ASP A 84 5.73 3.46 -14.97
N VAL A 85 6.24 2.79 -16.00
CA VAL A 85 7.19 1.65 -15.83
C VAL A 85 8.55 2.09 -15.27
N LEU A 86 9.01 3.30 -15.61
CA LEU A 86 10.27 3.85 -15.09
C LEU A 86 10.13 4.31 -13.63
N ARG A 87 8.94 4.82 -13.25
CA ARG A 87 8.61 5.38 -11.94
C ARG A 87 8.17 4.31 -10.93
N SER A 88 7.43 3.31 -11.37
CA SER A 88 7.04 2.17 -10.53
C SER A 88 8.11 1.09 -10.42
N GLY A 89 9.21 1.28 -11.16
CA GLY A 89 10.28 0.31 -11.32
C GLY A 89 9.86 -0.90 -12.14
N VAL A 90 10.87 -1.56 -12.71
CA VAL A 90 10.79 -3.01 -12.92
C VAL A 90 11.08 -3.61 -11.53
N GLY A 91 10.15 -3.43 -10.60
CA GLY A 91 10.44 -3.37 -9.17
C GLY A 91 10.67 -4.73 -8.50
N VAL A 92 11.82 -4.86 -7.82
CA VAL A 92 12.24 -5.97 -6.95
C VAL A 92 12.49 -7.30 -7.69
N SER A 93 13.71 -7.43 -8.23
CA SER A 93 14.24 -8.72 -8.71
C SER A 93 14.58 -9.71 -7.58
N ASN A 94 14.74 -9.22 -6.34
CA ASN A 94 15.01 -10.02 -5.16
C ASN A 94 14.39 -9.35 -3.92
N LEU A 95 13.46 -10.03 -3.24
CA LEU A 95 12.89 -9.52 -1.97
C LEU A 95 13.92 -9.51 -0.83
N GLN A 96 14.94 -10.38 -0.90
CA GLN A 96 15.95 -10.53 0.15
C GLN A 96 16.90 -9.32 0.25
N ASP A 97 16.92 -8.46 -0.77
CA ASP A 97 17.67 -7.20 -0.75
C ASP A 97 17.00 -6.13 0.14
N VAL A 98 15.72 -6.33 0.50
CA VAL A 98 14.88 -5.36 1.24
C VAL A 98 14.38 -5.95 2.56
N TYR A 99 13.95 -7.22 2.57
CA TYR A 99 13.36 -7.89 3.73
C TYR A 99 14.24 -9.07 4.19
N PRO A 100 14.44 -9.26 5.51
CA PRO A 100 15.05 -10.48 6.04
C PRO A 100 14.27 -11.72 5.58
N SER A 101 14.96 -12.66 4.93
CA SER A 101 14.37 -13.89 4.40
C SER A 101 14.72 -15.07 5.30
N LEU A 102 13.70 -15.79 5.76
CA LEU A 102 13.86 -16.96 6.63
C LEU A 102 13.89 -18.26 5.81
N GLN A 103 13.12 -18.31 4.73
CA GLN A 103 13.11 -19.40 3.75
C GLN A 103 13.00 -18.81 2.34
N PRO A 104 13.30 -19.59 1.28
CA PRO A 104 12.83 -19.26 -0.07
C PRO A 104 11.32 -18.98 -0.03
N ASP A 105 10.90 -17.87 -0.63
CA ASP A 105 9.50 -17.40 -0.66
C ASP A 105 8.86 -17.10 0.73
N GLU A 106 9.64 -16.99 1.82
CA GLU A 106 9.19 -16.49 3.14
C GLU A 106 10.12 -15.38 3.68
N VAL A 107 9.54 -14.20 3.91
CA VAL A 107 10.22 -13.01 4.45
C VAL A 107 9.56 -12.50 5.72
N VAL A 108 10.31 -11.76 6.53
CA VAL A 108 9.76 -11.08 7.71
C VAL A 108 8.87 -9.92 7.27
N SER A 109 7.61 -9.96 7.69
CA SER A 109 6.69 -8.83 7.57
C SER A 109 7.02 -7.81 8.66
N PHE A 110 6.74 -6.53 8.43
CA PHE A 110 7.07 -5.41 9.33
C PHE A 110 8.55 -5.03 9.45
N ASP A 111 9.35 -5.30 8.42
CA ASP A 111 10.79 -4.98 8.31
C ASP A 111 11.73 -5.68 9.32
N THR A 112 11.29 -5.96 10.55
CA THR A 112 12.06 -6.58 11.64
C THR A 112 11.17 -7.40 12.59
N SER A 113 11.72 -8.40 13.27
CA SER A 113 11.09 -9.00 14.47
C SER A 113 11.31 -8.12 15.72
N TRP A 114 10.31 -8.05 16.59
CA TRP A 114 10.28 -7.09 17.71
C TRP A 114 10.45 -7.78 19.07
N ASN A 115 11.06 -7.05 20.01
CA ASN A 115 11.22 -7.48 21.39
C ASN A 115 11.14 -6.26 22.34
N TYR A 116 10.41 -6.39 23.46
CA TYR A 116 10.25 -5.30 24.42
C TYR A 116 9.79 -5.77 25.80
N LEU A 117 10.15 -4.97 26.80
CA LEU A 117 9.64 -5.10 28.17
C LEU A 117 8.28 -4.39 28.26
N VAL A 118 7.23 -5.10 28.67
CA VAL A 118 5.89 -4.53 28.86
C VAL A 118 5.68 -4.08 30.30
N PHE A 119 6.09 -4.90 31.26
CA PHE A 119 5.95 -4.60 32.69
C PHE A 119 7.07 -5.27 33.49
N ALA A 120 7.66 -4.53 34.43
CA ALA A 120 8.51 -5.10 35.47
C ALA A 120 8.28 -4.30 36.75
N SER A 121 7.94 -4.96 37.85
CA SER A 121 7.68 -4.29 39.13
C SER A 121 7.83 -5.25 40.29
N THR A 122 8.28 -4.75 41.43
CA THR A 122 8.12 -5.41 42.73
C THR A 122 6.72 -5.17 43.28
N GLU A 123 6.26 -6.04 44.19
CA GLU A 123 4.96 -5.86 44.85
C GLU A 123 4.86 -4.49 45.54
N GLU A 124 5.96 -4.05 46.18
CA GLU A 124 6.01 -2.77 46.88
C GLU A 124 5.93 -1.56 45.93
N GLU A 125 6.65 -1.59 44.80
CA GLU A 125 6.57 -0.56 43.75
C GLU A 125 5.17 -0.50 43.11
N ALA A 126 4.56 -1.67 42.89
CA ALA A 126 3.21 -1.81 42.37
C ALA A 126 2.15 -1.23 43.31
N ARG A 127 2.18 -1.63 44.60
CA ARG A 127 1.23 -1.17 45.64
C ARG A 127 1.40 0.31 46.00
N LYS A 128 2.62 0.86 45.92
CA LYS A 128 2.86 2.30 46.07
C LYS A 128 2.41 3.14 44.86
N GLY A 129 1.98 2.50 43.77
CA GLY A 129 1.64 3.20 42.52
C GLY A 129 2.85 3.79 41.78
N SER A 130 4.08 3.36 42.12
CA SER A 130 5.33 3.81 41.49
C SER A 130 5.48 3.31 40.06
N THR A 131 4.79 2.21 39.74
CA THR A 131 4.71 1.64 38.39
C THR A 131 3.29 1.72 37.84
N THR A 132 3.15 1.92 36.53
CA THR A 132 1.88 1.85 35.81
C THR A 132 2.05 0.99 34.55
N ALA A 133 0.97 0.35 34.12
CA ALA A 133 0.94 -0.45 32.90
C ALA A 133 0.06 0.23 31.83
N ARG A 134 0.37 0.02 30.55
CA ARG A 134 -0.40 0.57 29.43
C ARG A 134 -1.56 -0.36 29.10
N VAL A 135 -2.77 0.19 28.97
CA VAL A 135 -3.95 -0.58 28.52
C VAL A 135 -3.73 -1.16 27.12
N TRP A 136 -2.98 -0.44 26.26
CA TRP A 136 -2.62 -0.93 24.93
C TRP A 136 -2.02 -2.34 24.98
N SER A 137 -1.00 -2.54 25.80
CA SER A 137 -0.24 -3.78 25.92
C SER A 137 -1.06 -4.98 26.40
N TYR A 138 -2.25 -4.81 26.97
CA TYR A 138 -3.11 -5.92 27.41
C TYR A 138 -4.46 -5.99 26.69
N LYS A 139 -4.78 -5.00 25.86
CA LYS A 139 -6.05 -4.92 25.11
C LYS A 139 -5.88 -4.93 23.58
N TYR A 140 -4.96 -4.15 23.03
CA TYR A 140 -4.92 -3.85 21.59
C TYR A 140 -3.66 -4.37 20.88
N ASP A 141 -2.57 -4.55 21.62
CA ASP A 141 -1.30 -5.13 21.18
C ASP A 141 -1.48 -6.54 20.58
N SER A 142 -0.70 -6.92 19.56
CA SER A 142 -0.82 -8.23 18.91
C SER A 142 -0.63 -9.37 19.92
N THR A 143 0.36 -9.21 20.79
CA THR A 143 0.76 -10.17 21.83
C THR A 143 -0.28 -10.29 22.95
N SER A 144 -1.19 -9.33 23.06
CA SER A 144 -2.26 -9.34 24.07
C SER A 144 -3.42 -10.29 23.74
N ILE A 145 -3.51 -10.80 22.51
CA ILE A 145 -4.49 -11.84 22.12
C ILE A 145 -4.33 -13.07 23.01
N THR A 146 -3.09 -13.51 23.20
CA THR A 146 -2.67 -14.66 24.00
C THR A 146 -3.08 -14.51 25.46
N TRP A 147 -2.81 -13.32 26.02
CA TRP A 147 -3.22 -12.95 27.38
C TRP A 147 -4.73 -12.98 27.56
N ARG A 148 -5.51 -12.39 26.63
CA ARG A 148 -6.98 -12.43 26.69
C ARG A 148 -7.54 -13.84 26.53
N ALA A 149 -6.94 -14.65 25.66
CA ALA A 149 -7.34 -16.04 25.44
C ALA A 149 -7.20 -16.83 26.75
N PHE A 150 -6.02 -16.80 27.39
CA PHE A 150 -5.80 -17.47 28.67
C PHE A 150 -6.61 -16.85 29.81
N ALA A 151 -6.72 -15.53 29.92
CA ALA A 151 -7.52 -14.89 30.96
C ALA A 151 -9.01 -15.29 30.90
N ARG A 152 -9.60 -15.32 29.69
CA ARG A 152 -10.98 -15.76 29.49
C ARG A 152 -11.15 -17.26 29.73
N PHE A 153 -10.21 -18.07 29.26
CA PHE A 153 -10.19 -19.52 29.42
C PHE A 153 -10.09 -19.94 30.90
N LEU A 154 -9.17 -19.32 31.65
CA LEU A 154 -8.95 -19.57 33.08
C LEU A 154 -9.96 -18.83 33.97
N SER A 155 -10.82 -17.98 33.41
CA SER A 155 -11.73 -17.09 34.15
C SER A 155 -11.01 -16.24 35.20
N ALA A 156 -9.86 -15.67 34.84
CA ALA A 156 -8.97 -14.93 35.73
C ALA A 156 -9.68 -13.70 36.33
N PRO A 157 -9.94 -13.65 37.66
CA PRO A 157 -10.79 -12.64 38.27
C PRO A 157 -10.14 -11.25 38.30
N ASP A 158 -8.81 -11.20 38.42
CA ASP A 158 -8.01 -9.97 38.43
C ASP A 158 -7.78 -9.40 37.03
N PHE A 159 -8.20 -10.08 35.95
CA PHE A 159 -8.04 -9.59 34.58
C PHE A 159 -9.19 -8.64 34.22
N PRO A 160 -8.94 -7.34 33.95
CA PRO A 160 -10.00 -6.36 33.75
C PRO A 160 -10.93 -6.70 32.58
N ASN A 161 -12.24 -6.72 32.85
CA ASN A 161 -13.31 -6.85 31.85
C ASN A 161 -13.11 -5.93 30.62
N CYS A 162 -12.58 -4.72 30.85
CA CYS A 162 -12.36 -3.77 29.78
C CYS A 162 -11.30 -4.24 28.76
N PHE A 163 -10.36 -5.11 29.15
CA PHE A 163 -9.39 -5.73 28.23
C PHE A 163 -10.05 -6.84 27.40
N LEU A 164 -11.02 -7.57 27.97
CA LEU A 164 -11.82 -8.58 27.26
C LEU A 164 -12.87 -7.98 26.29
N TYR A 165 -12.84 -6.66 26.09
CA TYR A 165 -13.83 -5.89 25.30
C TYR A 165 -15.27 -5.99 25.80
N THR A 166 -15.51 -6.48 27.02
CA THR A 166 -16.85 -6.49 27.65
C THR A 166 -17.23 -5.13 28.23
N SER A 167 -16.26 -4.22 28.40
CA SER A 167 -16.48 -2.82 28.77
C SER A 167 -15.43 -1.86 28.19
N GLN A 168 -15.68 -0.55 28.29
CA GLN A 168 -14.71 0.48 27.95
C GLN A 168 -13.71 0.67 29.10
N CYS A 169 -12.43 0.86 28.79
CA CYS A 169 -11.42 1.16 29.81
C CYS A 169 -11.49 2.66 30.17
N PRO A 170 -11.43 3.03 31.46
CA PRO A 170 -11.60 4.42 31.89
C PRO A 170 -10.41 5.32 31.51
N THR A 171 -9.22 4.74 31.37
CA THR A 171 -7.93 5.43 31.16
C THR A 171 -7.05 4.65 30.17
N GLN A 172 -6.02 5.29 29.63
CA GLN A 172 -5.04 4.65 28.73
C GLN A 172 -3.95 3.86 29.47
N SER A 173 -3.80 4.08 30.77
CA SER A 173 -2.93 3.35 31.69
C SER A 173 -3.72 2.87 32.91
N PHE A 174 -3.18 1.89 33.63
CA PHE A 174 -3.76 1.34 34.85
C PHE A 174 -2.69 1.12 35.93
N SER A 175 -3.13 0.98 37.19
CA SER A 175 -2.25 0.84 38.34
C SER A 175 -1.33 -0.37 38.20
N GLY A 176 -0.05 -0.20 38.58
CA GLY A 176 0.91 -1.31 38.67
C GLY A 176 0.45 -2.42 39.61
N GLU A 177 -0.34 -2.11 40.65
CA GLU A 177 -0.94 -3.14 41.52
C GLU A 177 -1.89 -4.07 40.75
N VAL A 178 -2.74 -3.52 39.88
CA VAL A 178 -3.65 -4.32 39.06
C VAL A 178 -2.87 -5.13 38.02
N ALA A 179 -1.82 -4.56 37.43
CA ALA A 179 -0.92 -5.30 36.54
C ALA A 179 -0.20 -6.45 37.26
N PHE A 180 0.32 -6.20 38.47
CA PHE A 180 1.02 -7.18 39.28
C PHE A 180 0.09 -8.35 39.66
N ARG A 181 -1.10 -8.08 40.21
CA ARG A 181 -2.10 -9.10 40.55
C ARG A 181 -2.56 -9.91 39.35
N MET A 182 -2.82 -9.26 38.21
CA MET A 182 -3.24 -9.89 36.95
C MET A 182 -2.20 -10.88 36.41
N ILE A 183 -0.90 -10.63 36.63
CA ILE A 183 0.18 -11.52 36.20
C ILE A 183 0.50 -12.58 37.28
N ASP A 184 0.26 -12.27 38.57
CA ASP A 184 0.55 -13.20 39.67
C ASP A 184 -0.54 -14.26 39.90
N SER A 185 -1.79 -13.98 39.52
CA SER A 185 -2.96 -14.85 39.76
C SER A 185 -2.70 -16.31 39.37
N LEU A 186 -2.81 -17.24 40.33
CA LEU A 186 -2.45 -18.65 40.17
C LEU A 186 -3.33 -19.38 39.13
N TYR A 187 -2.69 -20.05 38.17
CA TYR A 187 -3.35 -20.67 37.02
C TYR A 187 -3.67 -22.17 37.22
N ILE A 188 -4.89 -22.60 36.83
CA ILE A 188 -5.30 -24.01 36.73
C ILE A 188 -6.05 -24.24 35.41
N ASP A 189 -5.53 -25.16 34.59
CA ASP A 189 -5.91 -25.42 33.19
C ASP A 189 -7.28 -26.13 33.00
N ARG A 190 -8.22 -25.52 32.24
CA ARG A 190 -9.48 -26.15 31.74
C ARG A 190 -10.02 -25.53 30.41
N LEU A 191 -9.99 -26.31 29.33
CA LEU A 191 -10.68 -26.09 28.03
C LEU A 191 -12.20 -26.42 28.21
N HIS A 192 -13.21 -25.75 27.64
CA HIS A 192 -13.55 -25.44 26.23
C HIS A 192 -14.73 -24.40 26.17
N GLN A 193 -15.00 -23.75 25.01
CA GLN A 193 -16.34 -23.59 24.33
C GLN A 193 -16.62 -22.28 23.51
N PHE A 194 -17.10 -22.48 22.25
CA PHE A 194 -18.06 -21.72 21.40
C PHE A 194 -17.75 -20.24 20.93
N ILE A 195 -17.78 -19.84 19.62
CA ILE A 195 -18.78 -19.93 18.48
C ILE A 195 -19.82 -18.78 18.56
N LEU A 196 -20.14 -17.92 17.56
CA LEU A 196 -19.90 -17.80 16.09
C LEU A 196 -19.58 -16.33 15.63
N PRO A 197 -19.10 -16.06 14.38
CA PRO A 197 -18.59 -14.74 13.94
C PRO A 197 -19.13 -14.21 12.57
N THR A 198 -20.45 -14.20 12.35
CA THR A 198 -21.03 -14.52 11.02
C THR A 198 -21.08 -13.48 9.89
N TRP A 199 -20.74 -12.19 10.08
CA TRP A 199 -21.04 -11.15 9.06
C TRP A 199 -19.84 -10.22 8.77
N PHE A 200 -18.84 -10.74 8.05
CA PHE A 200 -17.62 -10.05 7.58
C PHE A 200 -16.57 -9.70 8.65
N ILE A 201 -15.81 -10.71 9.07
CA ILE A 201 -14.51 -10.55 9.73
C ILE A 201 -13.60 -11.66 9.18
N ASN A 202 -12.35 -11.36 8.80
CA ASN A 202 -11.35 -12.43 8.64
C ASN A 202 -11.18 -13.09 10.01
N ILE A 203 -11.48 -14.39 10.09
CA ILE A 203 -11.38 -15.12 11.36
C ILE A 203 -9.92 -15.52 11.54
N ASN A 204 -9.18 -14.70 12.29
CA ASN A 204 -7.80 -14.98 12.65
C ASN A 204 -7.77 -16.15 13.64
N TRP A 205 -7.61 -17.37 13.11
CA TRP A 205 -7.38 -18.56 13.93
C TRP A 205 -5.95 -18.49 14.50
N ARG A 206 -5.86 -18.60 15.82
CA ARG A 206 -4.59 -18.61 16.54
C ARG A 206 -4.53 -19.80 17.47
N THR A 207 -3.50 -20.62 17.31
CA THR A 207 -3.20 -21.65 18.28
C THR A 207 -2.37 -21.05 19.41
N ASN A 208 -2.87 -21.16 20.64
CA ASN A 208 -2.23 -20.64 21.84
C ASN A 208 -1.76 -21.80 22.71
N GLN A 209 -0.59 -21.66 23.34
CA GLN A 209 -0.02 -22.66 24.23
C GLN A 209 0.67 -21.96 25.42
N ALA A 210 0.58 -22.56 26.60
CA ALA A 210 1.24 -22.08 27.81
C ALA A 210 2.19 -23.17 28.33
N LEU A 211 3.44 -22.81 28.63
CA LEU A 211 4.42 -23.68 29.26
C LEU A 211 4.92 -23.06 30.56
N TYR A 212 4.71 -23.77 31.66
CA TYR A 212 5.18 -23.38 32.99
C TYR A 212 6.44 -24.16 33.36
N TYR A 213 7.48 -23.44 33.77
CA TYR A 213 8.74 -23.98 34.27
C TYR A 213 8.81 -23.71 35.77
N SER A 214 8.69 -24.78 36.57
CA SER A 214 8.79 -24.68 38.03
C SER A 214 10.22 -24.33 38.48
N PRO A 215 10.41 -23.86 39.72
CA PRO A 215 11.75 -23.58 40.26
C PRO A 215 12.71 -24.77 40.17
N GLU A 216 12.20 -25.99 40.37
CA GLU A 216 12.96 -27.24 40.32
C GLU A 216 13.39 -27.57 38.88
N LEU A 217 12.52 -27.35 37.89
CA LEU A 217 12.86 -27.50 36.49
C LEU A 217 13.85 -26.41 36.05
N LEU A 218 13.64 -25.14 36.43
CA LEU A 218 14.56 -24.05 36.10
C LEU A 218 15.96 -24.24 36.68
N ALA A 219 16.08 -24.79 37.90
CA ALA A 219 17.38 -25.09 38.51
C ALA A 219 18.23 -26.10 37.71
N THR A 220 17.60 -26.94 36.89
CA THR A 220 18.27 -27.91 36.00
C THR A 220 18.28 -27.49 34.52
N THR A 221 17.52 -26.45 34.18
CA THR A 221 17.37 -25.93 32.82
C THR A 221 18.49 -24.94 32.47
N ASN A 222 18.94 -24.99 31.23
CA ASN A 222 19.75 -23.95 30.61
C ASN A 222 19.08 -23.50 29.30
N ALA A 223 19.66 -22.51 28.62
CA ALA A 223 19.09 -21.97 27.38
C ALA A 223 18.74 -23.04 26.32
N ARG A 224 19.57 -24.11 26.17
CA ARG A 224 19.29 -25.21 25.22
C ARG A 224 18.12 -26.08 25.69
N PHE A 225 17.96 -26.27 26.99
CA PHE A 225 16.89 -27.10 27.56
C PHE A 225 15.53 -26.39 27.64
N ILE A 226 15.45 -25.06 27.46
CA ILE A 226 14.16 -24.36 27.29
C ILE A 226 13.37 -24.94 26.10
N CYS A 227 14.03 -25.37 25.03
CA CYS A 227 13.34 -26.01 23.91
C CYS A 227 13.01 -27.50 24.12
N PHE A 228 13.61 -28.15 25.13
CA PHE A 228 13.41 -29.57 25.39
C PHE A 228 13.14 -29.86 26.88
N PRO A 229 12.11 -29.23 27.49
CA PRO A 229 11.86 -29.39 28.91
C PRO A 229 11.19 -30.74 29.19
N ILE A 230 11.70 -31.44 30.20
CA ILE A 230 11.11 -32.68 30.71
C ILE A 230 10.05 -32.28 31.75
N ILE A 231 8.78 -32.24 31.33
CA ILE A 231 7.65 -31.84 32.18
C ILE A 231 6.86 -33.11 32.56
N GLY A 232 7.15 -33.62 33.75
CA GLY A 232 6.71 -34.95 34.17
C GLY A 232 7.34 -36.03 33.28
N ASN A 233 6.54 -36.96 32.76
CA ASN A 233 7.02 -38.08 31.96
C ASN A 233 7.07 -37.80 30.44
N ARG A 234 6.92 -36.54 29.99
CA ARG A 234 6.93 -36.18 28.57
C ARG A 234 7.75 -34.92 28.30
N ILE A 235 8.45 -34.90 27.17
CA ILE A 235 9.04 -33.68 26.64
C ILE A 235 7.90 -32.85 26.02
N ARG A 236 7.73 -31.60 26.44
CA ARG A 236 6.79 -30.64 25.85
C ARG A 236 7.57 -29.45 25.29
N MET A 237 8.00 -29.56 24.04
CA MET A 237 8.71 -28.47 23.37
C MET A 237 7.75 -27.28 23.11
N PRO A 238 8.16 -26.04 23.40
CA PRO A 238 7.48 -24.84 22.90
C PRO A 238 7.47 -24.84 21.37
N ARG A 239 6.36 -24.41 20.76
CA ARG A 239 6.22 -24.34 19.29
C ARG A 239 7.24 -23.40 18.67
N PHE A 240 7.52 -22.26 19.32
CA PHE A 240 8.49 -21.30 18.82
C PHE A 240 9.89 -21.91 18.60
N CYS A 241 10.25 -22.99 19.29
CA CYS A 241 11.54 -23.67 19.10
C CYS A 241 11.69 -24.37 17.73
N HIS A 242 10.61 -24.53 16.97
CA HIS A 242 10.64 -24.96 15.57
C HIS A 242 10.63 -23.80 14.57
N GLU A 243 10.36 -22.57 15.03
CA GLU A 243 10.16 -21.42 14.17
C GLU A 243 11.46 -20.64 13.93
N LEU A 244 11.79 -20.42 12.66
CA LEU A 244 13.03 -19.76 12.23
C LEU A 244 13.14 -18.30 12.68
N TRP A 245 12.00 -17.61 12.88
CA TRP A 245 11.97 -16.21 13.30
C TRP A 245 12.56 -15.98 14.69
N THR A 246 12.67 -17.03 15.51
CA THR A 246 13.23 -16.95 16.86
C THR A 246 14.72 -16.70 16.91
N ASN A 247 15.40 -16.69 15.76
CA ASN A 247 16.75 -16.14 15.60
C ASN A 247 16.69 -14.68 15.15
N PHE A 248 16.70 -13.75 16.10
CA PHE A 248 16.67 -12.30 15.89
C PHE A 248 17.90 -11.79 15.13
N GLU A 249 19.02 -12.54 15.09
CA GLU A 249 20.14 -12.20 14.21
C GLU A 249 19.79 -12.34 12.71
N GLY A 250 18.85 -13.24 12.38
CA GLY A 250 18.38 -13.46 11.01
C GLY A 250 17.03 -12.84 10.68
N SER A 251 16.17 -12.60 11.68
CA SER A 251 14.82 -12.06 11.51
C SER A 251 14.68 -10.55 11.75
N CYS A 252 15.66 -9.91 12.38
CA CYS A 252 15.71 -8.45 12.47
C CYS A 252 16.40 -7.80 11.27
N ALA A 253 15.97 -6.58 10.95
CA ALA A 253 16.57 -5.76 9.89
C ALA A 253 18.09 -5.57 10.12
N PRO A 254 18.92 -5.42 9.06
CA PRO A 254 20.37 -5.27 9.19
C PRO A 254 20.82 -4.07 10.02
N ASP A 255 20.03 -2.99 10.03
CA ASP A 255 20.23 -1.75 10.77
C ASP A 255 19.65 -1.78 12.20
N ASP A 256 18.73 -2.70 12.50
CA ASP A 256 18.21 -2.94 13.85
C ASP A 256 19.19 -3.72 14.74
N ALA A 257 20.30 -3.07 15.08
CA ALA A 257 21.32 -3.62 15.98
C ALA A 257 20.76 -4.01 17.35
N LYS A 258 19.67 -3.37 17.81
CA LYS A 258 19.03 -3.67 19.10
C LYS A 258 18.23 -4.97 19.01
N GLY A 259 17.40 -5.14 17.99
CA GLY A 259 16.71 -6.39 17.68
C GLY A 259 17.69 -7.56 17.54
N ARG A 260 18.69 -7.41 16.68
CA ARG A 260 19.73 -8.42 16.44
C ARG A 260 20.48 -8.84 17.71
N SER A 261 20.67 -7.93 18.68
CA SER A 261 21.36 -8.21 19.95
C SER A 261 20.67 -9.25 20.84
N VAL A 262 19.38 -9.55 20.61
CA VAL A 262 18.65 -10.65 21.26
C VAL A 262 19.23 -12.02 20.87
N GLY A 263 19.70 -12.17 19.62
CA GLY A 263 20.10 -13.45 19.05
C GLY A 263 18.96 -14.49 19.11
N LEU A 264 19.18 -15.62 19.78
CA LEU A 264 18.16 -16.65 19.93
C LEU A 264 17.19 -16.34 21.09
N LEU A 265 15.88 -16.31 20.82
CA LEU A 265 14.82 -16.00 21.80
C LEU A 265 14.95 -16.78 23.12
N HIS A 266 15.25 -18.09 23.04
CA HIS A 266 15.43 -18.94 24.22
C HIS A 266 16.71 -18.62 25.01
N VAL A 267 17.79 -18.20 24.33
CA VAL A 267 19.02 -17.73 24.98
C VAL A 267 18.78 -16.41 25.71
N HIS A 268 18.15 -15.45 25.03
CA HIS A 268 17.79 -14.17 25.63
C HIS A 268 16.87 -14.34 26.85
N THR A 269 15.83 -15.17 26.72
CA THR A 269 14.91 -15.49 27.83
C THR A 269 15.64 -16.09 29.03
N MET A 270 16.60 -17.01 28.82
CA MET A 270 17.42 -17.54 29.92
C MET A 270 18.34 -16.48 30.54
N THR A 271 18.84 -15.53 29.74
CA THR A 271 19.62 -14.38 30.23
C THR A 271 18.77 -13.52 31.15
N ARG A 272 17.53 -13.18 30.76
CA ARG A 272 16.58 -12.44 31.60
C ARG A 272 16.28 -13.16 32.92
N VAL A 273 16.00 -14.46 32.88
CA VAL A 273 15.81 -15.27 34.11
C VAL A 273 17.04 -15.18 35.03
N ARG A 274 18.26 -15.17 34.47
CA ARG A 274 19.50 -14.99 35.24
C ARG A 274 19.71 -13.57 35.76
N ASP A 275 19.23 -12.54 35.06
CA ASP A 275 19.22 -11.15 35.56
C ASP A 275 18.30 -11.04 36.78
N VAL A 276 17.09 -11.60 36.71
CA VAL A 276 16.15 -11.66 37.84
C VAL A 276 16.73 -12.48 39.00
N GLN A 277 17.40 -13.61 38.72
CA GLN A 277 18.07 -14.42 39.76
C GLN A 277 19.19 -13.64 40.46
N ARG A 278 19.95 -12.81 39.73
CA ARG A 278 20.97 -11.93 40.30
C ARG A 278 20.37 -10.79 41.12
N ARG A 279 19.20 -10.26 40.73
CA ARG A 279 18.48 -9.23 41.49
C ARG A 279 17.83 -9.78 42.77
N PHE A 280 17.36 -11.04 42.74
CA PHE A 280 16.68 -11.69 43.87
C PHE A 280 17.33 -13.06 44.20
N PRO A 281 18.57 -13.09 44.72
CA PRO A 281 19.33 -14.34 44.89
C PRO A 281 18.70 -15.32 45.88
N ASN A 282 17.91 -14.82 46.84
CA ASN A 282 17.23 -15.63 47.85
C ASN A 282 15.79 -16.02 47.45
N ALA A 283 15.29 -15.53 46.32
CA ALA A 283 13.95 -15.85 45.83
C ALA A 283 13.96 -17.10 44.94
N THR A 284 12.85 -17.84 44.97
CA THR A 284 12.61 -18.94 44.04
C THR A 284 11.95 -18.41 42.78
N LEU A 285 12.54 -18.69 41.61
CA LEU A 285 12.03 -18.21 40.33
C LEU A 285 11.11 -19.23 39.65
N ASP A 286 10.14 -18.73 38.91
CA ASP A 286 9.40 -19.47 37.89
C ASP A 286 9.29 -18.68 36.59
N LEU A 287 9.16 -19.41 35.48
CA LEU A 287 9.03 -18.86 34.13
C LEU A 287 7.76 -19.43 33.52
N THR A 288 6.91 -18.56 32.98
CA THR A 288 5.77 -18.97 32.14
C THR A 288 5.97 -18.41 30.74
N LEU A 289 5.91 -19.26 29.73
CA LEU A 289 5.91 -18.88 28.32
C LEU A 289 4.49 -19.01 27.79
N LEU A 290 3.90 -17.89 27.38
CA LEU A 290 2.64 -17.85 26.64
C LEU A 290 3.00 -17.64 25.17
N GLU A 291 2.73 -18.63 24.32
CA GLU A 291 2.97 -18.53 22.87
C GLU A 291 1.66 -18.51 22.10
N SER A 292 1.62 -17.74 21.02
CA SER A 292 0.51 -17.69 20.07
C SER A 292 1.04 -17.68 18.65
N GLN A 293 0.46 -18.55 17.83
CA GLN A 293 0.80 -18.71 16.43
C GLN A 293 -0.48 -18.59 15.62
N GLU A 294 -0.50 -17.67 14.67
CA GLU A 294 -1.59 -17.51 13.73
C GLU A 294 -1.48 -18.54 12.60
N ASP A 295 -2.60 -19.14 12.24
CA ASP A 295 -2.70 -20.00 11.06
C ASP A 295 -2.44 -19.15 9.81
N MET A 296 -1.79 -19.73 8.78
CA MET A 296 -1.43 -19.00 7.57
C MET A 296 -2.67 -18.47 6.84
N GLN A 297 -2.85 -17.15 6.87
CA GLN A 297 -3.95 -16.46 6.21
C GLN A 297 -3.62 -16.22 4.75
N ILE A 298 -4.34 -16.89 3.84
CA ILE A 298 -4.17 -16.71 2.41
C ILE A 298 -4.95 -15.47 1.94
N CYS A 299 -4.23 -14.44 1.49
CA CYS A 299 -4.80 -13.22 0.94
C CYS A 299 -5.44 -13.51 -0.43
N ARG A 300 -6.77 -13.50 -0.47
CA ARG A 300 -7.57 -13.76 -1.68
C ARG A 300 -7.83 -12.46 -2.44
N GLY A 301 -7.69 -12.48 -3.76
CA GLY A 301 -8.01 -11.33 -4.63
C GLY A 301 -7.09 -11.16 -5.83
N GLY A 302 -5.94 -11.82 -5.85
CA GLY A 302 -5.04 -11.87 -7.00
C GLY A 302 -4.72 -13.30 -7.45
N LEU A 303 -3.78 -13.40 -8.39
CA LEU A 303 -3.29 -14.64 -8.99
C LEU A 303 -2.01 -15.18 -8.34
N THR A 304 -1.21 -14.33 -7.68
CA THR A 304 -0.08 -14.76 -6.83
C THR A 304 -0.57 -15.44 -5.57
N SER A 305 0.14 -16.46 -5.10
CA SER A 305 0.00 -16.93 -3.74
C SER A 305 0.60 -15.91 -2.77
N LEU A 306 -0.22 -15.44 -1.83
CA LEU A 306 0.20 -14.59 -0.73
C LEU A 306 -0.40 -15.13 0.56
N GLY A 307 0.44 -15.43 1.54
CA GLY A 307 0.03 -15.84 2.87
C GLY A 307 0.74 -15.00 3.93
N PHE A 308 0.02 -14.55 4.96
CA PHE A 308 0.66 -14.00 6.16
C PHE A 308 0.38 -14.88 7.39
N LYS A 309 1.33 -14.92 8.32
CA LYS A 309 1.13 -15.44 9.68
C LYS A 309 1.83 -14.52 10.66
N ARG A 310 1.31 -14.40 11.88
CA ARG A 310 1.95 -13.69 12.98
C ARG A 310 2.26 -14.67 14.10
N SER A 311 3.30 -14.39 14.86
CA SER A 311 3.68 -15.22 16.00
C SER A 311 4.21 -14.35 17.11
N ASP A 312 3.84 -14.69 18.34
CA ASP A 312 4.27 -13.97 19.53
C ASP A 312 4.51 -14.91 20.71
N VAL A 313 5.42 -14.47 21.58
CA VAL A 313 5.79 -15.14 22.82
C VAL A 313 5.88 -14.10 23.92
N SER A 314 5.07 -14.25 24.98
CA SER A 314 5.25 -13.52 26.24
C SER A 314 6.00 -14.41 27.22
N ALA A 315 7.17 -13.97 27.66
CA ALA A 315 7.97 -14.58 28.71
C ALA A 315 7.73 -13.86 30.03
N ILE A 316 7.05 -14.55 30.95
CA ILE A 316 6.72 -14.05 32.29
C ILE A 316 7.73 -14.65 33.26
N VAL A 317 8.61 -13.82 33.84
CA VAL A 317 9.52 -14.23 34.92
C VAL A 317 8.97 -13.75 36.24
N ARG A 318 8.76 -14.66 37.18
CA ARG A 318 8.27 -14.35 38.52
C ARG A 318 9.29 -14.78 39.57
N ALA A 319 9.46 -13.96 40.61
CA ALA A 319 10.29 -14.24 41.77
C ALA A 319 9.41 -14.30 43.02
N ARG A 320 9.53 -15.40 43.77
CA ARG A 320 8.73 -15.68 44.97
C ARG A 320 9.62 -15.88 46.20
N ASN A 321 9.28 -15.23 47.29
CA ASN A 321 9.83 -15.54 48.61
C ASN A 321 9.00 -16.68 49.21
N CYS A 322 9.61 -17.86 49.37
CA CYS A 322 8.94 -19.03 49.90
C CYS A 322 9.47 -19.38 51.29
N VAL A 323 8.58 -19.35 52.30
CA VAL A 323 8.88 -19.68 53.69
C VAL A 323 8.23 -21.02 54.04
N GLY A 324 9.00 -21.92 54.66
CA GLY A 324 8.56 -23.27 55.04
C GLY A 324 9.06 -24.38 54.10
N LYS A 325 8.66 -25.63 54.38
CA LYS A 325 9.04 -26.82 53.60
C LYS A 325 7.82 -27.72 53.38
N GLY A 326 7.73 -28.35 52.21
CA GLY A 326 6.63 -29.27 51.89
C GLY A 326 5.27 -28.59 51.91
N THR A 327 4.30 -29.17 52.62
CA THR A 327 2.90 -28.72 52.67
C THR A 327 2.66 -27.42 53.45
N THR A 328 3.63 -26.94 54.22
CA THR A 328 3.56 -25.64 54.94
C THR A 328 4.30 -24.52 54.20
N ARG A 329 4.71 -24.74 52.94
CA ARG A 329 5.43 -23.76 52.13
C ARG A 329 4.46 -22.66 51.65
N SER A 330 4.45 -21.53 52.37
CA SER A 330 3.84 -20.30 51.90
C SER A 330 4.79 -19.61 50.92
N CYS A 331 4.29 -19.16 49.77
CA CYS A 331 5.08 -18.44 48.78
C CYS A 331 4.36 -17.13 48.43
N GLU A 332 5.06 -16.02 48.62
CA GLU A 332 4.60 -14.67 48.29
C GLU A 332 5.42 -14.14 47.11
N THR A 333 4.75 -13.49 46.16
CA THR A 333 5.39 -13.00 44.94
C THR A 333 5.98 -11.62 45.18
N VAL A 334 7.31 -11.50 45.08
CA VAL A 334 8.03 -10.25 45.38
C VAL A 334 8.33 -9.43 44.13
N PHE A 335 8.40 -10.07 42.96
CA PHE A 335 8.70 -9.41 41.68
C PHE A 335 8.12 -10.18 40.50
N VAL A 336 7.67 -9.44 39.50
CA VAL A 336 7.12 -9.94 38.24
C VAL A 336 7.69 -9.14 37.07
N GLU A 337 8.02 -9.84 35.99
CA GLU A 337 8.41 -9.30 34.70
C GLU A 337 7.59 -9.95 33.57
N ASP A 338 7.04 -9.14 32.66
CA ASP A 338 6.40 -9.51 31.40
C ASP A 338 7.22 -8.92 30.24
N TYR A 339 7.95 -9.80 29.54
CA TYR A 339 8.79 -9.46 28.39
C TYR A 339 8.29 -10.17 27.15
N ARG A 340 8.21 -9.48 26.01
CA ARG A 340 7.53 -9.99 24.82
C ARG A 340 8.40 -9.98 23.58
N TYR A 341 8.08 -10.91 22.70
CA TYR A 341 8.65 -11.10 21.38
C TYR A 341 7.50 -11.23 20.38
N GLU A 342 7.57 -10.55 19.23
CA GLU A 342 6.57 -10.68 18.17
C GLU A 342 7.20 -10.61 16.78
N THR A 343 6.56 -11.27 15.81
CA THR A 343 6.92 -11.17 14.40
C THR A 343 5.68 -11.27 13.52
N GLY A 344 5.74 -10.67 12.33
CA GLY A 344 4.96 -11.09 11.17
C GLY A 344 5.84 -11.84 10.18
N LEU A 345 5.26 -12.76 9.43
CA LEU A 345 5.90 -13.50 8.35
C LEU A 345 4.99 -13.45 7.13
N LEU A 346 5.58 -13.15 5.98
CA LEU A 346 4.92 -13.02 4.70
C LEU A 346 5.50 -14.06 3.75
N SER A 347 4.67 -14.99 3.28
CA SER A 347 5.02 -15.96 2.26
C SER A 347 4.41 -15.57 0.93
N SER A 348 5.23 -15.48 -0.13
CA SER A 348 4.75 -15.07 -1.45
C SER A 348 5.58 -15.59 -2.61
N ASP A 349 4.91 -16.01 -3.68
CA ASP A 349 5.51 -16.38 -4.96
C ASP A 349 5.78 -15.17 -5.89
N VAL A 350 5.60 -13.92 -5.41
CA VAL A 350 5.68 -12.70 -6.23
C VAL A 350 7.03 -12.53 -6.95
N VAL A 351 8.14 -13.04 -6.39
CA VAL A 351 9.47 -13.04 -7.02
C VAL A 351 9.52 -13.93 -8.26
N GLN A 352 8.74 -15.02 -8.28
CA GLN A 352 8.63 -15.90 -9.43
C GLN A 352 7.82 -15.23 -10.55
N TRP A 353 6.73 -14.55 -10.18
CA TRP A 353 5.86 -13.79 -11.09
C TRP A 353 6.45 -12.47 -11.58
N TYR A 354 7.45 -11.91 -10.89
CA TYR A 354 8.12 -10.65 -11.22
C TYR A 354 8.46 -10.52 -12.71
N LYS A 355 9.06 -11.57 -13.32
CA LYS A 355 9.44 -11.55 -14.75
C LYS A 355 8.23 -11.41 -15.69
N VAL A 356 7.11 -12.06 -15.33
CA VAL A 356 5.85 -12.00 -16.10
C VAL A 356 5.22 -10.61 -15.96
N VAL A 357 5.14 -10.10 -14.74
CA VAL A 357 4.61 -8.76 -14.41
C VAL A 357 5.43 -7.66 -15.11
N ALA A 358 6.76 -7.77 -15.06
CA ALA A 358 7.70 -6.89 -15.76
C ALA A 358 7.49 -6.91 -17.28
N ALA A 359 7.34 -8.10 -17.88
CA ALA A 359 7.09 -8.26 -19.31
C ALA A 359 5.74 -7.65 -19.73
N LEU A 360 4.65 -7.95 -19.00
CA LEU A 360 3.31 -7.40 -19.26
C LEU A 360 3.31 -5.87 -19.24
N ARG A 361 3.94 -5.26 -18.23
CA ARG A 361 4.07 -3.80 -18.11
C ARG A 361 4.92 -3.21 -19.23
N SER A 362 6.05 -3.83 -19.55
CA SER A 362 6.94 -3.38 -20.63
C SER A 362 6.26 -3.45 -22.00
N ILE A 363 5.46 -4.49 -22.27
CA ILE A 363 4.69 -4.65 -23.51
C ILE A 363 3.58 -3.61 -23.60
N GLY A 364 2.78 -3.44 -22.54
CA GLY A 364 1.73 -2.42 -22.48
C GLY A 364 2.28 -1.00 -22.68
N GLN A 365 3.43 -0.71 -22.07
CA GLN A 365 4.09 0.58 -22.17
C GLN A 365 4.74 0.82 -23.54
N GLY A 366 5.40 -0.18 -24.11
CA GLY A 366 5.94 -0.13 -25.47
C GLY A 366 4.84 0.14 -26.49
N TYR A 367 3.66 -0.46 -26.30
CA TYR A 367 2.48 -0.21 -27.13
C TYR A 367 1.95 1.23 -26.99
N PHE A 368 1.87 1.78 -25.77
CA PHE A 368 1.50 3.20 -25.57
C PHE A 368 2.50 4.16 -26.24
N LEU A 369 3.81 3.91 -26.09
CA LEU A 369 4.85 4.71 -26.73
C LEU A 369 4.74 4.65 -28.26
N LEU A 370 4.57 3.45 -28.83
CA LEU A 370 4.38 3.26 -30.27
C LEU A 370 3.15 4.02 -30.79
N ARG A 371 2.03 4.01 -30.06
CA ARG A 371 0.83 4.78 -30.43
C ARG A 371 1.02 6.29 -30.31
N GLY A 372 1.70 6.77 -29.26
CA GLY A 372 2.05 8.17 -29.10
C GLY A 372 2.91 8.69 -30.26
N LEU A 373 3.95 7.93 -30.62
CA LEU A 373 4.81 8.22 -31.77
C LEU A 373 4.02 8.13 -33.09
N GLY A 374 3.20 7.10 -33.27
CA GLY A 374 2.36 6.93 -34.46
C GLY A 374 1.34 8.06 -34.67
N LEU A 375 0.73 8.55 -33.59
CA LEU A 375 -0.15 9.72 -33.63
C LEU A 375 0.64 11.00 -34.00
N MET A 376 1.81 11.20 -33.39
CA MET A 376 2.68 12.36 -33.67
C MET A 376 3.15 12.37 -35.13
N LEU A 377 3.57 11.22 -35.65
CA LEU A 377 3.92 11.01 -37.05
C LEU A 377 2.71 11.26 -37.97
N SER A 378 1.52 10.76 -37.60
CA SER A 378 0.29 11.00 -38.36
C SER A 378 -0.03 12.50 -38.47
N CYS A 379 0.03 13.24 -37.36
CA CYS A 379 -0.13 14.70 -37.35
C CYS A 379 0.93 15.40 -38.22
N TYR A 380 2.17 14.87 -38.28
CA TYR A 380 3.22 15.39 -39.14
C TYR A 380 3.00 15.07 -40.64
N PHE A 381 2.50 13.88 -40.99
CA PHE A 381 2.25 13.48 -42.37
C PHE A 381 1.01 14.14 -42.97
N VAL A 382 -0.05 14.37 -42.20
CA VAL A 382 -1.27 15.11 -42.66
C VAL A 382 -0.91 16.47 -43.27
N HIS A 383 0.02 17.22 -42.67
CA HIS A 383 0.47 18.52 -43.18
C HIS A 383 1.52 18.44 -44.33
N GLY A 384 1.87 17.25 -44.80
CA GLY A 384 2.81 17.04 -45.91
C GLY A 384 2.16 16.65 -47.25
N VAL A 385 0.89 16.24 -47.26
CA VAL A 385 0.22 15.65 -48.44
C VAL A 385 -0.50 16.70 -49.31
N THR A 386 -0.53 17.98 -48.90
CA THR A 386 -1.11 19.07 -49.71
C THR A 386 -0.26 19.38 -50.95
N LYS A 387 -0.54 18.65 -52.05
CA LYS A 387 0.13 18.71 -53.36
C LYS A 387 0.13 20.10 -54.05
N SER A 388 -0.63 21.08 -53.56
CA SER A 388 -1.01 22.26 -54.35
C SER A 388 -0.10 23.49 -54.20
N GLN A 389 0.54 23.75 -53.05
CA GLN A 389 1.35 24.97 -52.87
C GLN A 389 2.61 24.78 -52.02
N LYS A 390 3.71 25.40 -52.52
CA LYS A 390 5.03 25.74 -51.90
C LYS A 390 5.48 24.87 -50.72
N LYS A 391 6.64 24.20 -50.87
CA LYS A 391 7.34 23.45 -49.81
C LYS A 391 7.27 24.18 -48.45
N ILE A 392 6.39 23.72 -47.57
CA ILE A 392 6.21 24.30 -46.24
C ILE A 392 7.50 24.06 -45.44
N PRO A 393 8.08 25.06 -44.75
CA PRO A 393 9.29 24.85 -43.96
C PRO A 393 9.08 23.77 -42.91
N THR A 394 10.08 22.89 -42.73
CA THR A 394 10.03 21.76 -41.80
C THR A 394 9.64 22.21 -40.39
N TRP A 395 10.13 23.37 -39.95
CA TRP A 395 9.77 24.01 -38.68
C TRP A 395 8.28 24.37 -38.58
N THR A 396 7.72 24.99 -39.61
CA THR A 396 6.29 25.36 -39.66
C THR A 396 5.41 24.11 -39.66
N ARG A 397 5.83 23.04 -40.37
CA ARG A 397 5.16 21.74 -40.37
C ARG A 397 5.21 21.08 -39.00
N MET A 398 6.37 21.06 -38.33
CA MET A 398 6.54 20.56 -36.96
C MET A 398 5.64 21.31 -35.96
N ARG A 399 5.60 22.66 -36.05
CA ARG A 399 4.76 23.50 -35.19
C ARG A 399 3.27 23.23 -35.37
N LYS A 400 2.79 23.06 -36.62
CA LYS A 400 1.40 22.68 -36.91
C LYS A 400 1.07 21.27 -36.42
N ALA A 401 1.95 20.30 -36.69
CA ALA A 401 1.79 18.91 -36.23
C ALA A 401 1.70 18.81 -34.69
N ARG A 402 2.57 19.53 -33.97
CA ARG A 402 2.52 19.63 -32.50
C ARG A 402 1.20 20.25 -32.02
N HIS A 403 0.74 21.33 -32.66
CA HIS A 403 -0.53 21.97 -32.30
C HIS A 403 -1.74 21.05 -32.54
N LEU A 404 -1.73 20.27 -33.61
CA LEU A 404 -2.76 19.26 -33.89
C LEU A 404 -2.72 18.12 -32.87
N PHE A 405 -1.54 17.56 -32.59
CA PHE A 405 -1.34 16.52 -31.57
C PHE A 405 -1.89 16.94 -30.21
N MET A 406 -1.61 18.18 -29.77
CA MET A 406 -2.10 18.73 -28.50
C MET A 406 -3.60 19.06 -28.49
N LYS A 407 -4.29 19.02 -29.64
CA LYS A 407 -5.77 19.09 -29.72
C LYS A 407 -6.43 17.71 -29.70
N VAL A 408 -5.68 16.62 -29.88
CA VAL A 408 -6.24 15.26 -29.77
C VAL A 408 -6.43 14.92 -28.29
N PRO A 409 -7.62 14.43 -27.87
CA PRO A 409 -7.82 13.97 -26.50
C PRO A 409 -6.82 12.88 -26.13
N THR A 410 -6.13 13.02 -24.99
CA THR A 410 -5.18 12.00 -24.48
C THR A 410 -5.83 10.63 -24.30
N GLN A 411 -7.13 10.62 -23.97
CA GLN A 411 -7.98 9.44 -23.93
C GLN A 411 -7.96 8.61 -25.22
N CYS A 412 -7.78 9.21 -26.41
CA CYS A 412 -7.69 8.46 -27.67
C CYS A 412 -6.40 7.63 -27.78
N VAL A 413 -5.30 8.07 -27.16
CA VAL A 413 -4.02 7.32 -27.13
C VAL A 413 -4.11 6.19 -26.11
N VAL A 414 -4.66 6.48 -24.93
CA VAL A 414 -4.75 5.54 -23.79
C VAL A 414 -5.86 4.50 -24.00
N PHE A 415 -7.12 4.94 -24.16
CA PHE A 415 -8.29 4.05 -24.20
C PHE A 415 -8.70 3.61 -25.61
N GLY A 416 -8.08 4.14 -26.67
CA GLY A 416 -8.40 3.76 -28.05
C GLY A 416 -7.96 2.34 -28.46
N SER A 417 -7.59 1.49 -27.51
CA SER A 417 -7.25 0.07 -27.69
C SER A 417 -7.31 -0.63 -26.32
N PRO A 418 -7.99 -1.79 -26.18
CA PRO A 418 -8.05 -2.50 -24.90
C PRO A 418 -6.72 -3.19 -24.54
N PHE A 419 -5.89 -3.53 -25.53
CA PHE A 419 -4.68 -4.36 -25.34
C PHE A 419 -3.74 -3.89 -24.21
N PRO A 420 -3.27 -2.63 -24.16
CA PRO A 420 -2.38 -2.20 -23.09
C PRO A 420 -3.11 -2.15 -21.74
N VAL A 421 -4.40 -1.81 -21.71
CA VAL A 421 -5.23 -1.86 -20.49
C VAL A 421 -5.29 -3.29 -19.96
N SER A 422 -5.54 -4.29 -20.82
CA SER A 422 -5.50 -5.71 -20.45
C SER A 422 -4.13 -6.15 -19.92
N CYS A 423 -3.02 -5.68 -20.51
CA CYS A 423 -1.68 -5.97 -19.99
C CYS A 423 -1.47 -5.42 -18.57
N TYR A 424 -1.91 -4.18 -18.32
CA TYR A 424 -1.83 -3.56 -17.00
C TYR A 424 -2.77 -4.21 -15.98
N VAL A 425 -3.99 -4.58 -16.37
CA VAL A 425 -4.94 -5.32 -15.51
C VAL A 425 -4.41 -6.71 -15.15
N LEU A 426 -3.86 -7.47 -16.10
CA LEU A 426 -3.24 -8.77 -15.81
C LEU A 426 -2.01 -8.64 -14.92
N ALA A 427 -1.16 -7.64 -15.16
CA ALA A 427 -0.01 -7.36 -14.31
C ALA A 427 -0.43 -6.99 -12.88
N HIS A 428 -1.53 -6.25 -12.73
CA HIS A 428 -2.11 -5.89 -11.42
C HIS A 428 -2.77 -7.09 -10.74
N LEU A 429 -3.56 -7.90 -11.43
CA LEU A 429 -4.15 -9.13 -10.87
C LEU A 429 -3.08 -10.10 -10.35
N LEU A 430 -1.91 -10.11 -10.98
CA LEU A 430 -0.74 -10.80 -10.46
C LEU A 430 -0.20 -10.09 -9.21
N ASP A 431 0.33 -8.87 -9.33
CA ASP A 431 1.15 -8.31 -8.25
C ASP A 431 0.39 -7.58 -7.13
N ALA A 432 -0.89 -7.25 -7.27
CA ALA A 432 -1.62 -6.40 -6.33
C ALA A 432 -1.69 -6.88 -4.86
N PRO A 433 -1.85 -8.18 -4.55
CA PRO A 433 -1.99 -8.62 -3.16
C PRO A 433 -0.77 -8.22 -2.31
N PHE A 434 0.44 -8.43 -2.84
CA PHE A 434 1.69 -8.24 -2.11
C PHE A 434 1.91 -6.79 -1.60
N PRO A 435 1.90 -5.73 -2.44
CA PRO A 435 2.05 -4.37 -1.97
C PRO A 435 0.85 -3.91 -1.14
N TYR A 436 -0.37 -4.46 -1.31
CA TYR A 436 -1.47 -4.11 -0.40
C TYR A 436 -1.22 -4.63 1.02
N ASP A 437 -0.78 -5.88 1.16
CA ASP A 437 -0.48 -6.49 2.47
C ASP A 437 0.73 -5.82 3.14
N VAL A 438 1.81 -5.57 2.37
CA VAL A 438 2.98 -4.80 2.84
C VAL A 438 2.57 -3.38 3.27
N LEU A 439 1.75 -2.68 2.49
CA LEU A 439 1.27 -1.34 2.86
C LEU A 439 0.39 -1.39 4.11
N GLU A 440 -0.48 -2.39 4.25
CA GLU A 440 -1.26 -2.60 5.47
C GLU A 440 -0.36 -2.89 6.67
N SER A 441 0.75 -3.64 6.49
CA SER A 441 1.72 -3.95 7.54
C SER A 441 2.28 -2.68 8.22
N HIS A 442 2.55 -1.61 7.45
CA HIS A 442 3.03 -0.35 8.00
C HIS A 442 1.97 0.47 8.76
N PHE A 443 0.69 0.08 8.74
CA PHE A 443 -0.38 0.73 9.53
C PHE A 443 -0.66 0.05 10.88
N PHE A 444 0.01 -1.05 11.23
CA PHE A 444 -0.14 -1.68 12.54
C PHE A 444 0.68 -0.94 13.61
N SER A 445 0.08 -0.74 14.79
CA SER A 445 0.68 0.01 15.91
C SER A 445 1.45 -0.94 16.85
N GLN A 446 2.74 -1.09 16.60
CA GLN A 446 3.66 -1.90 17.40
C GLN A 446 3.96 -1.20 18.74
N GLY A 447 3.89 -1.93 19.86
CA GLY A 447 4.04 -1.37 21.20
C GLY A 447 3.08 -0.22 21.58
N GLY A 448 2.05 0.02 20.76
CA GLY A 448 1.10 1.14 20.91
C GLY A 448 1.56 2.47 20.32
N VAL A 449 2.60 2.47 19.49
CA VAL A 449 3.06 3.63 18.72
C VAL A 449 2.85 3.35 17.24
N LEU A 450 2.32 4.32 16.50
CA LEU A 450 2.23 4.29 15.06
C LEU A 450 3.23 5.33 14.51
N ASP A 451 4.43 4.89 14.16
CA ASP A 451 5.46 5.79 13.61
C ASP A 451 5.38 5.82 12.09
N ILE A 452 4.53 6.70 11.56
CA ILE A 452 4.42 6.95 10.12
C ILE A 452 4.92 8.36 9.83
N HIS A 453 6.08 8.44 9.18
CA HIS A 453 6.58 9.68 8.63
C HIS A 453 5.74 10.15 7.43
N LEU A 454 5.60 11.47 7.27
CA LEU A 454 4.79 12.06 6.19
C LEU A 454 5.27 11.65 4.79
N GLU A 455 6.58 11.48 4.59
CA GLU A 455 7.15 11.02 3.32
C GLU A 455 6.74 9.57 3.00
N ALA A 456 6.84 8.67 3.98
CA ALA A 456 6.36 7.30 3.87
C ALA A 456 4.86 7.27 3.56
N PHE A 457 4.05 8.04 4.28
CA PHE A 457 2.62 8.17 4.02
C PHE A 457 2.30 8.65 2.60
N ILE A 458 3.01 9.65 2.08
CA ILE A 458 2.85 10.14 0.70
C ILE A 458 3.24 9.05 -0.31
N SER A 459 4.34 8.33 -0.07
CA SER A 459 4.76 7.19 -0.90
C SER A 459 3.67 6.11 -0.94
N TYR A 460 3.16 5.70 0.22
CA TYR A 460 2.08 4.72 0.37
C TYR A 460 0.79 5.18 -0.34
N ALA A 461 0.42 6.46 -0.19
CA ALA A 461 -0.72 7.04 -0.89
C ALA A 461 -0.53 7.03 -2.42
N VAL A 462 0.68 7.32 -2.93
CA VAL A 462 1.00 7.26 -4.37
C VAL A 462 0.94 5.83 -4.91
N VAL A 463 1.41 4.83 -4.15
CA VAL A 463 1.29 3.41 -4.54
C VAL A 463 -0.17 2.97 -4.54
N ARG A 464 -0.99 3.40 -3.57
CA ARG A 464 -2.43 3.07 -3.55
C ARG A 464 -3.19 3.78 -4.69
N MET A 465 -2.87 5.03 -4.96
CA MET A 465 -3.47 5.83 -6.06
C MET A 465 -3.09 5.31 -7.46
N ARG A 466 -1.98 4.58 -7.60
CA ARG A 466 -1.63 3.84 -8.84
C ARG A 466 -2.73 2.86 -9.27
N ASN A 467 -3.49 2.33 -8.32
CA ASN A 467 -4.50 1.30 -8.56
C ASN A 467 -5.92 1.88 -8.73
N VAL A 468 -6.12 3.16 -8.36
CA VAL A 468 -7.41 3.87 -8.51
C VAL A 468 -7.82 4.04 -9.98
N TRP A 469 -6.86 4.01 -10.92
CA TRP A 469 -7.12 4.04 -12.35
C TRP A 469 -7.99 2.86 -12.86
N ILE A 470 -8.12 1.77 -12.10
CA ILE A 470 -9.04 0.66 -12.40
C ILE A 470 -10.47 1.01 -11.98
N TYR A 471 -10.65 1.64 -10.81
CA TYR A 471 -11.95 2.06 -10.28
C TYR A 471 -12.53 3.31 -10.96
N ALA A 472 -11.72 4.03 -11.74
CA ALA A 472 -12.11 5.24 -12.46
C ALA A 472 -12.59 4.98 -13.92
N ASN A 473 -12.85 3.71 -14.29
CA ASN A 473 -13.44 3.32 -15.58
C ASN A 473 -14.86 2.78 -15.41
#